data_AF-A0A2T5NFP2-F1
#
_entry.id   AF-A0A2T5NFP2-F1
#
_cell.length_a   1.000
_cell.length_b   1.000
_cell.length_c   1.000
_cell.angle_alpha   90.00
_cell.angle_beta   90.00
_cell.angle_gamma   90.00
#
_symmetry.space_group_name_H-M   'P 1'
#
loop_
_entity.id
_entity.type
_entity.pdbx_description
1 polymer ?
#
loop_
_entity_poly.entity_id
_entity_poly.type
_entity_poly.pdbx_seq_one_letter_code
_entity_poly.pdbx_strand_id
1 'polypeptide(L)'
;MRAMPNPPIWLPEPPALSAAAQSCLTEAGSLTERLQSTGRRFAVRVLRQGPDACLEDEAQPLGLAAGAPLQAREVALTLDDTPVVFARSVTRLDCAAWQPILDRGSRSLGLTLFGGLPDLLRDPLRYRLIAADHPLFAPAARLSPHASYPARRCRFLLRQAPLLVCELFLPELENFLR
;
A
#
# COMPACT_ATOMS: atom_id res chain seq x y z
N MET A 1 26.03 -22.26 -11.92
CA MET A 1 25.68 -21.15 -11.02
C MET A 1 24.36 -20.57 -11.49
N ARG A 2 23.24 -20.88 -10.82
CA ARG A 2 21.97 -20.20 -11.10
C ARG A 2 22.10 -18.79 -10.53
N ALA A 3 22.04 -17.78 -11.39
CA ALA A 3 21.82 -16.41 -10.94
C ALA A 3 20.53 -16.44 -10.12
N MET A 4 20.63 -16.18 -8.82
CA MET A 4 19.43 -15.89 -8.03
C MET A 4 18.88 -14.59 -8.61
N PRO A 5 17.64 -14.54 -9.13
CA PRO A 5 17.06 -13.29 -9.54
C PRO A 5 17.03 -12.42 -8.28
N ASN A 6 17.80 -11.33 -8.30
CA ASN A 6 17.80 -10.35 -7.23
C ASN A 6 16.35 -9.86 -7.11
N PRO A 7 15.70 -9.94 -5.93
CA PRO A 7 14.31 -9.53 -5.81
C PRO A 7 14.21 -8.08 -6.30
N PRO A 8 13.28 -7.77 -7.21
CA PRO A 8 13.20 -6.44 -7.79
C PRO A 8 13.03 -5.37 -6.70
N ILE A 9 14.03 -4.48 -6.64
CA ILE A 9 14.34 -3.65 -5.48
C ILE A 9 13.37 -2.47 -5.39
N TRP A 10 12.86 -2.20 -4.19
CA TRP A 10 12.16 -0.97 -3.87
C TRP A 10 13.16 0.17 -3.69
N LEU A 11 13.05 1.21 -4.52
CA LEU A 11 14.02 2.29 -4.63
C LEU A 11 13.70 3.45 -3.68
N PRO A 12 14.71 4.26 -3.26
CA PRO A 12 14.46 5.47 -2.49
C PRO A 12 13.81 6.58 -3.32
N GLU A 13 14.06 6.60 -4.63
CA GLU A 13 13.53 7.60 -5.55
C GLU A 13 12.31 7.06 -6.33
N PRO A 14 11.27 7.90 -6.52
CA PRO A 14 10.11 7.55 -7.33
C PRO A 14 10.44 7.45 -8.84
N PRO A 15 9.67 6.66 -9.61
CA PRO A 15 9.74 6.72 -11.07
C PRO A 15 9.34 8.11 -11.59
N ALA A 16 9.71 8.43 -12.83
CA ALA A 16 9.26 9.65 -13.49
C ALA A 16 7.79 9.54 -13.89
N LEU A 17 6.96 10.49 -13.43
CA LEU A 17 5.51 10.57 -13.71
C LEU A 17 5.10 12.01 -14.05
N SER A 18 3.82 12.21 -14.38
CA SER A 18 3.21 13.55 -14.43
C SER A 18 3.37 14.26 -13.07
N ALA A 19 3.46 15.59 -13.05
CA ALA A 19 3.66 16.34 -11.80
C ALA A 19 2.56 16.07 -10.76
N ALA A 20 1.31 15.90 -11.23
CA ALA A 20 0.16 15.57 -10.39
C ALA A 20 0.29 14.17 -9.76
N ALA A 21 0.55 13.15 -10.57
CA ALA A 21 0.74 11.78 -10.08
C ALA A 21 1.97 11.69 -9.16
N GLN A 22 3.06 12.38 -9.52
CA GLN A 22 4.27 12.45 -8.71
C GLN A 22 3.99 13.02 -7.32
N SER A 23 3.27 14.15 -7.25
CA SER A 23 2.92 14.80 -5.99
C SER A 23 2.05 13.92 -5.09
N CYS A 24 1.16 13.12 -5.67
CA CYS A 24 0.34 12.18 -4.92
C CYS A 24 1.14 10.94 -4.46
N LEU A 25 2.00 10.40 -5.34
CA LEU A 25 2.87 9.27 -5.03
C LEU A 25 3.84 9.58 -3.89
N THR A 26 4.44 10.77 -3.89
CA THR A 26 5.42 11.18 -2.88
C THR A 26 4.81 11.85 -1.65
N GLU A 27 3.46 11.91 -1.56
CA GLU A 27 2.75 12.52 -0.43
C GLU A 27 3.23 11.93 0.91
N ALA A 28 3.90 12.76 1.70
CA ALA A 28 4.45 12.32 2.97
C ALA A 28 3.36 12.12 4.02
N GLY A 29 2.24 12.83 3.92
CA GLY A 29 1.11 12.72 4.84
C GLY A 29 0.16 11.56 4.53
N SER A 30 -1.07 11.69 5.04
CA SER A 30 -2.14 10.73 4.79
C SER A 30 -2.62 10.81 3.36
N LEU A 31 -2.49 9.72 2.60
CA LEU A 31 -3.06 9.62 1.25
C LEU A 31 -4.58 9.86 1.27
N THR A 32 -5.24 9.50 2.37
CA THR A 32 -6.69 9.73 2.51
C THR A 32 -7.02 11.20 2.57
N GLU A 33 -6.27 12.00 3.32
CA GLU A 33 -6.50 13.45 3.38
C GLU A 33 -6.22 14.08 2.01
N ARG A 34 -5.15 13.66 1.34
CA ARG A 34 -4.82 14.11 -0.02
C ARG A 34 -5.90 13.76 -1.05
N LEU A 35 -6.48 12.58 -0.95
CA LEU A 35 -7.58 12.16 -1.83
C LEU A 35 -8.88 12.92 -1.49
N GLN A 36 -9.17 13.15 -0.22
CA GLN A 36 -10.32 13.95 0.22
C GLN A 36 -10.21 15.42 -0.19
N SER A 37 -9.00 15.98 -0.24
CA SER A 37 -8.79 17.38 -0.63
C SER A 37 -9.13 17.67 -2.10
N THR A 38 -9.35 16.64 -2.92
CA THR A 38 -9.88 16.80 -4.28
C THR A 38 -11.35 17.25 -4.30
N GLY A 39 -12.04 17.22 -3.15
CA GLY A 39 -13.47 17.54 -3.02
C GLY A 39 -14.41 16.44 -3.54
N ARG A 40 -13.85 15.31 -3.96
CA ARG A 40 -14.59 14.15 -4.50
C ARG A 40 -15.06 13.23 -3.37
N ARG A 41 -16.08 12.41 -3.65
CA ARG A 41 -16.59 11.44 -2.68
C ARG A 41 -15.56 10.32 -2.49
N PHE A 42 -14.82 10.41 -1.38
CA PHE A 42 -13.85 9.40 -0.98
C PHE A 42 -14.54 8.21 -0.29
N ALA A 43 -14.16 6.99 -0.66
CA ALA A 43 -14.54 5.78 0.06
C ALA A 43 -13.43 4.72 0.04
N VAL A 44 -13.51 3.77 0.98
CA VAL A 44 -12.65 2.59 1.02
C VAL A 44 -13.52 1.36 0.78
N ARG A 45 -13.22 0.62 -0.29
CA ARG A 45 -13.85 -0.66 -0.59
C ARG A 45 -12.91 -1.80 -0.20
N VAL A 46 -13.31 -2.61 0.79
CA VAL A 46 -12.54 -3.81 1.18
C VAL A 46 -12.67 -4.85 0.07
N LEU A 47 -11.53 -5.30 -0.45
CA LEU A 47 -11.45 -6.34 -1.47
C LEU A 47 -11.21 -7.70 -0.82
N ARG A 48 -10.34 -7.72 0.19
CA ARG A 48 -9.99 -8.92 0.95
C ARG A 48 -9.45 -8.54 2.33
N GLN A 49 -9.74 -9.35 3.33
CA GLN A 49 -9.15 -9.22 4.66
C GLN A 49 -9.08 -10.61 5.29
N GLY A 50 -7.93 -10.96 5.87
CA GLY A 50 -7.72 -12.28 6.47
C GLY A 50 -6.28 -12.78 6.36
N PRO A 51 -6.05 -14.05 6.72
CA PRO A 51 -4.77 -14.71 6.52
C PRO A 51 -4.33 -14.71 5.05
N ASP A 52 -3.04 -14.60 4.82
CA ASP A 52 -2.40 -14.72 3.52
C ASP A 52 -0.94 -15.16 3.65
N ALA A 53 -0.29 -15.42 2.51
CA ALA A 53 1.14 -15.69 2.45
C ALA A 53 1.96 -14.40 2.33
N CYS A 54 3.08 -14.35 3.04
CA CYS A 54 4.09 -13.30 2.91
C CYS A 54 4.73 -13.33 1.52
N LEU A 55 4.66 -12.21 0.79
CA LEU A 55 5.39 -12.08 -0.48
C LEU A 55 6.90 -11.99 -0.23
N GLU A 56 7.70 -12.27 -1.25
CA GLU A 56 9.17 -12.26 -1.17
C GLU A 56 9.72 -10.90 -0.70
N ASP A 57 9.15 -9.80 -1.21
CA ASP A 57 9.58 -8.45 -0.88
C ASP A 57 9.00 -7.92 0.45
N GLU A 58 7.99 -8.60 1.01
CA GLU A 58 7.38 -8.32 2.32
C GLU A 58 8.15 -9.00 3.46
N ALA A 59 8.90 -10.07 3.17
CA ALA A 59 9.57 -10.94 4.14
C ALA A 59 10.55 -10.18 5.05
N GLN A 60 11.54 -9.49 4.45
CA GLN A 60 12.56 -8.77 5.22
C GLN A 60 11.97 -7.64 6.08
N PRO A 61 11.09 -6.75 5.56
CA PRO A 61 10.50 -5.68 6.36
C PRO A 61 9.66 -6.19 7.55
N LEU A 62 9.02 -7.35 7.41
CA LEU A 62 8.21 -7.96 8.46
C LEU A 62 9.01 -8.88 9.39
N GLY A 63 10.25 -9.24 9.04
CA GLY A 63 11.02 -10.25 9.75
C GLY A 63 10.37 -11.64 9.68
N LEU A 64 9.84 -11.99 8.51
CA LEU A 64 9.21 -13.28 8.22
C LEU A 64 9.98 -13.99 7.09
N ALA A 65 9.73 -15.29 6.93
CA ALA A 65 10.14 -15.99 5.72
C ALA A 65 9.13 -15.74 4.59
N ALA A 66 9.58 -15.73 3.33
CA ALA A 66 8.67 -15.75 2.18
C ALA A 66 7.74 -16.97 2.27
N GLY A 67 6.45 -16.78 1.99
CA GLY A 67 5.43 -17.80 2.14
C GLY A 67 4.93 -18.04 3.57
N ALA A 68 5.56 -17.44 4.60
CA ALA A 68 5.07 -17.54 5.97
C ALA A 68 3.67 -16.91 6.09
N PRO A 69 2.80 -17.45 6.95
CA PRO A 69 1.46 -16.90 7.09
C PRO A 69 1.51 -15.53 7.79
N LEU A 70 0.67 -14.62 7.30
CA LEU A 70 0.53 -13.26 7.80
C LEU A 70 -0.93 -12.81 7.77
N GLN A 71 -1.23 -11.67 8.37
CA GLN A 71 -2.53 -11.02 8.26
C GLN A 71 -2.48 -9.95 7.16
N ALA A 72 -3.34 -10.05 6.16
CA ALA A 72 -3.45 -9.09 5.06
C ALA A 72 -4.80 -8.35 5.06
N ARG A 73 -4.77 -7.11 4.57
CA ARG A 73 -5.94 -6.32 4.21
C ARG A 73 -5.68 -5.63 2.87
N GLU A 74 -6.53 -5.91 1.90
CA GLU A 74 -6.51 -5.32 0.57
C GLU A 74 -7.76 -4.48 0.36
N VAL A 75 -7.57 -3.25 -0.09
CA VAL A 75 -8.64 -2.29 -0.32
C VAL A 75 -8.44 -1.56 -1.64
N ALA A 76 -9.53 -1.10 -2.22
CA ALA A 76 -9.51 -0.03 -3.22
C ALA A 76 -9.90 1.27 -2.53
N LEU A 77 -9.10 2.33 -2.69
CA LEU A 77 -9.51 3.69 -2.41
C LEU A 77 -10.21 4.23 -3.66
N THR A 78 -11.38 4.84 -3.47
CA THR A 78 -12.20 5.32 -4.59
C THR A 78 -12.48 6.81 -4.46
N LEU A 79 -12.53 7.51 -5.60
CA LEU A 79 -13.09 8.86 -5.73
C LEU A 79 -14.29 8.79 -6.67
N ASP A 80 -15.45 9.28 -6.22
CA ASP A 80 -16.72 9.18 -6.95
C ASP A 80 -16.98 7.74 -7.45
N ASP A 81 -16.79 6.76 -6.55
CA ASP A 81 -16.90 5.31 -6.77
C ASP A 81 -15.90 4.70 -7.78
N THR A 82 -15.01 5.51 -8.36
CA THR A 82 -13.94 5.06 -9.26
C THR A 82 -12.71 4.65 -8.46
N PRO A 83 -12.19 3.41 -8.59
CA PRO A 83 -10.93 3.02 -7.96
C PRO A 83 -9.76 3.87 -8.47
N VAL A 84 -9.00 4.45 -7.55
CA VAL A 84 -7.83 5.28 -7.88
C VAL A 84 -6.55 4.77 -7.24
N VAL A 85 -6.65 3.97 -6.18
CA VAL A 85 -5.49 3.34 -5.52
C VAL A 85 -5.89 1.95 -5.06
N PHE A 86 -5.07 0.95 -5.39
CA PHE A 86 -5.09 -0.35 -4.71
C PHE A 86 -4.11 -0.30 -3.54
N ALA A 87 -4.53 -0.69 -2.34
CA ALA A 87 -3.67 -0.71 -1.18
C ALA A 87 -3.70 -2.07 -0.49
N ARG A 88 -2.51 -2.58 -0.15
CA ARG A 88 -2.30 -3.78 0.64
C ARG A 88 -1.58 -3.42 1.94
N SER A 89 -2.14 -3.84 3.05
CA SER A 89 -1.55 -3.69 4.38
C SER A 89 -1.34 -5.06 5.00
N VAL A 90 -0.12 -5.35 5.44
CA VAL A 90 0.25 -6.66 5.99
C VAL A 90 1.01 -6.54 7.30
N THR A 91 0.74 -7.46 8.22
CA THR A 91 1.44 -7.60 9.50
C THR A 91 1.54 -9.07 9.87
N ARG A 92 2.36 -9.40 10.87
CA ARG A 92 2.48 -10.77 11.39
C ARG A 92 1.11 -11.29 11.85
N LEU A 93 0.89 -12.59 11.77
CA LEU A 93 -0.31 -13.20 12.38
C LEU A 93 -0.42 -12.83 13.86
N ASP A 94 -1.66 -12.73 14.33
CA ASP A 94 -2.03 -12.49 15.73
C ASP A 94 -1.32 -11.28 16.37
N CYS A 95 -0.99 -10.29 15.54
CA CYS A 95 -0.30 -9.09 15.97
C CYS A 95 -1.28 -8.15 16.68
N ALA A 96 -1.37 -8.27 18.01
CA ALA A 96 -2.29 -7.52 18.86
C ALA A 96 -2.21 -6.00 18.69
N ALA A 97 -1.04 -5.46 18.33
CA ALA A 97 -0.86 -4.03 18.08
C ALA A 97 -1.60 -3.54 16.80
N TRP A 98 -1.66 -4.39 15.78
CA TRP A 98 -2.18 -4.02 14.47
C TRP A 98 -3.55 -4.60 14.15
N GLN A 99 -3.92 -5.74 14.74
CA GLN A 99 -5.18 -6.42 14.41
C GLN A 99 -6.42 -5.54 14.68
N PRO A 100 -6.56 -4.84 15.82
CA PRO A 100 -7.67 -3.90 16.03
C PRO A 100 -7.64 -2.70 15.08
N ILE A 101 -6.46 -2.34 14.58
CA ILE A 101 -6.28 -1.25 13.62
C ILE A 101 -6.67 -1.74 12.22
N LEU A 102 -6.29 -2.94 11.81
CA LEU A 102 -6.66 -3.48 10.51
C LEU A 102 -8.14 -3.85 10.44
N ASP A 103 -8.73 -4.31 11.54
CA ASP A 103 -10.14 -4.66 11.62
C ASP A 103 -11.04 -3.43 11.78
N ARG A 104 -11.18 -2.70 10.67
CA ARG A 104 -11.89 -1.41 10.63
C ARG A 104 -12.89 -1.27 9.50
N GLY A 105 -13.23 -2.35 8.82
CA GLY A 105 -14.13 -2.35 7.67
C GLY A 105 -13.71 -1.34 6.61
N SER A 106 -14.64 -0.48 6.18
CA SER A 106 -14.43 0.59 5.19
C SER A 106 -13.81 1.88 5.74
N ARG A 107 -13.24 1.87 6.95
CA ARG A 107 -12.50 3.04 7.45
C ARG A 107 -11.09 3.07 6.87
N SER A 108 -10.61 4.27 6.53
CA SER A 108 -9.23 4.46 6.08
C SER A 108 -8.23 4.10 7.16
N LEU A 109 -7.18 3.37 6.79
CA LEU A 109 -6.05 3.08 7.67
C LEU A 109 -5.16 4.33 7.89
N GLY A 110 -4.96 5.14 6.84
CA GLY A 110 -4.13 6.33 6.87
C GLY A 110 -4.55 7.32 7.96
N LEU A 111 -5.85 7.55 8.13
CA LEU A 111 -6.37 8.45 9.18
C LEU A 111 -5.96 8.02 10.60
N THR A 112 -5.76 6.72 10.86
CA THR A 112 -5.25 6.27 12.16
C THR A 112 -3.73 6.31 12.22
N LEU A 113 -3.03 5.94 11.14
CA LEU A 113 -1.56 5.97 11.11
C LEU A 113 -1.02 7.39 11.25
N PHE A 114 -1.74 8.40 10.78
CA PHE A 114 -1.36 9.81 10.91
C PHE A 114 -2.09 10.55 12.04
N GLY A 115 -2.96 9.85 12.79
CA GLY A 115 -3.79 10.41 13.86
C GLY A 115 -3.11 10.49 15.24
N GLY A 116 -1.79 10.42 15.32
CA GLY A 116 -1.03 10.60 16.57
C GLY A 116 -0.96 9.37 17.49
N LEU A 117 -0.89 8.16 16.93
CA LEU A 117 -0.62 6.97 17.75
C LEU A 117 0.72 7.12 18.49
N PRO A 118 0.76 6.98 19.84
CA PRO A 118 1.99 7.04 20.59
C PRO A 118 2.91 5.87 20.19
N ASP A 119 4.22 6.11 20.20
CA ASP A 119 5.26 5.12 19.86
C ASP A 119 5.21 4.59 18.41
N LEU A 120 4.45 5.23 17.53
CA LEU A 120 4.43 4.90 16.11
C LEU A 120 5.67 5.47 15.42
N LEU A 121 6.54 4.58 14.96
CA LEU A 121 7.63 4.93 14.07
C LEU A 121 7.25 4.63 12.62
N ARG A 122 7.81 5.42 11.71
CA ARG A 122 7.56 5.32 10.29
C ARG A 122 8.88 5.37 9.52
N ASP A 123 9.10 4.38 8.67
CA ASP A 123 10.23 4.37 7.75
C ASP A 123 9.99 5.31 6.55
N PRO A 124 11.07 5.79 5.90
CA PRO A 124 10.95 6.53 4.65
C PRO A 124 10.19 5.75 3.58
N LEU A 125 9.50 6.49 2.70
CA LEU A 125 8.86 5.90 1.53
C LEU A 125 9.90 5.24 0.62
N ARG A 126 9.45 4.15 -0.01
CA ARG A 126 10.16 3.46 -1.08
C ARG A 126 9.24 3.27 -2.26
N TYR A 127 9.77 3.22 -3.46
CA TYR A 127 9.00 3.26 -4.69
C TYR A 127 9.37 2.13 -5.63
N ARG A 128 8.40 1.73 -6.46
CA ARG A 128 8.60 0.73 -7.51
C ARG A 128 7.55 0.90 -8.60
N LEU A 129 7.90 0.56 -9.83
CA LEU A 129 6.93 0.33 -10.88
C LEU A 129 6.54 -1.16 -10.88
N ILE A 130 5.28 -1.45 -10.59
CA ILE A 130 4.76 -2.81 -10.47
C ILE A 130 4.24 -3.29 -11.83
N ALA A 131 4.88 -4.30 -12.40
CA ALA A 131 4.50 -4.93 -13.67
C ALA A 131 4.02 -6.38 -13.44
N ALA A 132 3.70 -7.10 -14.53
CA ALA A 132 3.10 -8.43 -14.49
C ALA A 132 3.93 -9.52 -13.78
N ASP A 133 5.21 -9.25 -13.50
CA ASP A 133 6.11 -10.12 -12.73
C ASP A 133 5.83 -10.11 -11.22
N HIS A 134 5.04 -9.15 -10.73
CA HIS A 134 4.78 -8.97 -9.31
C HIS A 134 3.40 -9.49 -8.88
N PRO A 135 3.26 -10.17 -7.73
CA PRO A 135 1.98 -10.70 -7.24
C PRO A 135 0.88 -9.63 -7.05
N LEU A 136 1.25 -8.38 -6.75
CA LEU A 136 0.30 -7.27 -6.58
C LEU A 136 -0.22 -6.68 -7.91
N PHE A 137 0.35 -7.08 -9.05
CA PHE A 137 -0.13 -6.60 -10.35
C PHE A 137 -1.53 -7.11 -10.68
N ALA A 138 -1.77 -8.41 -10.52
CA ALA A 138 -3.04 -9.03 -10.86
C ALA A 138 -4.25 -8.41 -10.12
N PRO A 139 -4.24 -8.19 -8.79
CA PRO A 139 -5.36 -7.55 -8.11
C PRO A 139 -5.55 -6.08 -8.55
N ALA A 140 -4.47 -5.32 -8.81
CA ALA A 140 -4.59 -3.96 -9.33
C ALA A 140 -5.20 -3.94 -10.75
N ALA A 141 -4.74 -4.84 -11.63
CA ALA A 141 -5.24 -4.97 -13.00
C ALA A 141 -6.72 -5.39 -13.09
N ARG A 142 -7.24 -6.10 -12.08
CA ARG A 142 -8.69 -6.39 -11.98
C ARG A 142 -9.52 -5.14 -11.69
N LEU A 143 -8.94 -4.13 -11.05
CA LEU A 143 -9.62 -2.85 -10.78
C LEU A 143 -9.50 -1.90 -11.96
N SER A 144 -8.32 -1.82 -12.57
CA SER A 144 -8.03 -0.99 -13.73
C SER A 144 -6.91 -1.61 -14.55
N PRO A 145 -7.19 -2.16 -15.75
CA PRO A 145 -6.16 -2.76 -16.60
C PRO A 145 -5.14 -1.74 -17.12
N HIS A 146 -3.87 -1.95 -16.79
CA HIS A 146 -2.75 -1.13 -17.26
C HIS A 146 -1.46 -1.97 -17.37
N ALA A 147 -0.47 -1.47 -18.11
CA ALA A 147 0.80 -2.18 -18.32
C ALA A 147 1.67 -2.27 -17.05
N SER A 148 1.57 -1.26 -16.18
CA SER A 148 2.25 -1.23 -14.88
C SER A 148 1.64 -0.16 -13.95
N TYR A 149 1.90 -0.26 -12.65
CA TYR A 149 1.38 0.70 -11.66
C TYR A 149 2.53 1.30 -10.86
N PRO A 150 2.66 2.64 -10.81
CA PRO A 150 3.55 3.27 -9.85
C PRO A 150 3.08 2.93 -8.44
N ALA A 151 4.01 2.51 -7.60
CA ALA A 151 3.71 2.08 -6.26
C ALA A 151 4.64 2.73 -5.25
N ARG A 152 4.13 2.93 -4.04
CA ARG A 152 4.94 3.29 -2.88
C ARG A 152 4.71 2.29 -1.75
N ARG A 153 5.71 2.20 -0.89
CA ARG A 153 5.71 1.33 0.27
C ARG A 153 6.27 2.03 1.48
N CYS A 154 5.63 1.80 2.61
CA CYS A 154 6.03 2.36 3.90
C CYS A 154 5.90 1.29 4.98
N ARG A 155 6.91 1.18 5.83
CA ARG A 155 6.84 0.34 7.02
C ARG A 155 6.56 1.21 8.24
N PHE A 156 5.60 0.76 9.03
CA PHE A 156 5.25 1.32 10.33
C PHE A 156 5.66 0.34 11.42
N LEU A 157 6.13 0.86 12.54
CA LEU A 157 6.44 0.10 13.74
C LEU A 157 5.65 0.68 14.90
N LEU A 158 4.78 -0.12 15.50
CA LEU A 158 4.08 0.22 16.73
C LEU A 158 4.53 -0.73 17.82
N ARG A 159 5.25 -0.24 18.84
CA ARG A 159 5.79 -1.09 19.92
C ARG A 159 6.52 -2.34 19.39
N GLN A 160 7.42 -2.14 18.41
CA GLN A 160 8.19 -3.20 17.71
C GLN A 160 7.38 -4.14 16.81
N ALA A 161 6.06 -3.98 16.71
CA ALA A 161 5.25 -4.73 15.75
C ALA A 161 5.31 -4.05 14.37
N PRO A 162 5.73 -4.75 13.29
CA PRO A 162 5.77 -4.17 11.96
C PRO A 162 4.42 -4.26 11.25
N LEU A 163 4.08 -3.20 10.53
CA LEU A 163 3.02 -3.14 9.53
C LEU A 163 3.64 -2.61 8.24
N LEU A 164 3.46 -3.32 7.14
CA LEU A 164 3.90 -2.87 5.83
C LEU A 164 2.67 -2.44 5.03
N VAL A 165 2.71 -1.23 4.50
CA VAL A 165 1.65 -0.68 3.63
C VAL A 165 2.24 -0.47 2.26
N CYS A 166 1.60 -1.04 1.25
CA CYS A 166 1.94 -0.92 -0.16
C CYS A 166 0.73 -0.34 -0.90
N GLU A 167 0.93 0.75 -1.64
CA GLU A 167 -0.12 1.48 -2.36
C GLU A 167 0.28 1.59 -3.83
N LEU A 168 -0.56 1.06 -4.73
CA LEU A 168 -0.43 1.09 -6.18
C LEU A 168 -1.41 2.12 -6.73
N PHE A 169 -0.89 3.09 -7.48
CA PHE A 169 -1.63 4.22 -8.03
C PHE A 169 -2.20 3.81 -9.40
N LEU A 170 -3.52 3.83 -9.52
CA LEU A 170 -4.25 3.42 -10.72
C LEU A 170 -4.35 4.61 -11.70
N PRO A 171 -4.42 4.36 -13.02
CA PRO A 171 -4.41 5.42 -14.03
C PRO A 171 -5.57 6.42 -13.89
N GLU A 172 -6.72 6.00 -13.35
CA GLU A 172 -7.88 6.85 -13.15
C GLU A 172 -7.61 8.01 -12.19
N LEU A 173 -6.63 7.87 -11.28
CA LEU A 173 -6.30 8.91 -10.31
C LEU A 173 -5.99 10.25 -10.99
N GLU A 174 -5.28 10.23 -12.12
CA GLU A 174 -4.90 11.46 -12.83
C GLU A 174 -6.12 12.28 -13.29
N ASN A 175 -7.29 11.66 -13.47
CA ASN A 175 -8.51 12.36 -13.84
C ASN A 175 -9.08 13.19 -12.69
N PHE A 176 -8.69 12.89 -11.45
CA PHE A 176 -9.18 13.57 -10.24
C PHE A 176 -8.17 14.55 -9.64
N LEU A 177 -6.93 14.59 -10.16
CA LEU A 177 -5.86 15.47 -9.68
C LEU A 177 -5.73 16.77 -10.50
N ARG A 178 -6.69 17.07 -11.38
CA ARG A 178 -6.73 18.26 -12.24
C ARG A 178 -7.41 19.45 -11.57
#